data_AF-A0A8K9X8V2-F1
#
_entry.id   AF-A0A8K9X8V2-F1
#
_cell.length_a   1.000
_cell.length_b   1.000
_cell.length_c   1.000
_cell.angle_alpha   90.00
_cell.angle_beta   90.00
_cell.angle_gamma   90.00
#
_symmetry.space_group_name_H-M   'P 1'
#
loop_
_entity.id
_entity.type
_entity.pdbx_description
1 polymer ?
#
loop_
_entity_poly.entity_id
_entity_poly.type
_entity_poly.pdbx_seq_one_letter_code
_entity_poly.pdbx_strand_id
1 'polypeptide(L)'
;MKEWGGREYKNSPTYLSLSLSLSLSLSLSLSLSLSVSLCLCLSLSLSLCISLCLSLSVSVSLSLSLSLSLSLSLSLSLCLCLSLCLSPQVLQAQLDTLLHGQGGIVDTCTQTEKALSVEARAASLQAERGLGERLRDLASQGLPFQAEENDQLDLLMETEGLRKSIHKLGTIITTSAVASQSEASGVGLEQCIVGLPACVTIMTRDKAGGPCRSGNAILSAEVCTPDGSVADGEILDYKNGTYDFVYTVNKEGEFSLALRLYDQHIKGSPFRLRVTRSPDPEESPPTTTATSLTATATPSTGSSEGAKRRGKSPGSKKKGSRRTGSALGTPRRKENPIEDDLIFRIGTKGRNKGEFTNLQGVSASSNGRILIADSNNQCVQIFSNEGEFNSRFGVRGRSPGQLQRPTGVAVHPNGDIIIADYDNKWVSIFSSEGKYKAKLGSGRLMGPKGVSVDQNGHVIVVDNKACTVFIFQPTGKLVSKFGSRGNGDKQFAGPHFAAVNNNNEIIVTDFHNHSVKVFTPEGELLLKFGSNGEGNGQFNAPTGVAVDVNGNIIVADWGNSRIQVFDGSGSFLSYINTSADPLYGPQGLALTSDGHVVVADSGNHCFKVYRYLQ
;
A
#
# COMPACT_ATOMS: atom_id res chain seq x y z
N MET A 1 -49.07 52.70 -24.75
CA MET A 1 -47.83 52.66 -25.56
C MET A 1 -46.69 53.29 -24.77
N LYS A 2 -45.91 52.46 -24.08
CA LYS A 2 -44.46 52.61 -23.83
C LYS A 2 -44.01 51.31 -23.17
N GLU A 3 -43.29 50.51 -23.94
CA GLU A 3 -42.70 49.23 -23.56
C GLU A 3 -41.71 49.41 -22.40
N TRP A 4 -41.84 48.59 -21.37
CA TRP A 4 -40.74 48.28 -20.45
C TRP A 4 -40.58 46.76 -20.46
N GLY A 5 -39.56 46.32 -21.18
CA GLY A 5 -39.22 44.91 -21.37
C GLY A 5 -38.76 44.25 -20.08
N GLY A 6 -39.28 43.06 -19.82
CA GLY A 6 -38.75 42.16 -18.80
C GLY A 6 -37.34 41.71 -19.19
N ARG A 7 -36.36 42.00 -18.34
CA ARG A 7 -35.11 41.24 -18.28
C ARG A 7 -35.15 40.37 -17.04
N GLU A 8 -35.24 39.06 -17.25
CA GLU A 8 -34.88 38.07 -16.24
C GLU A 8 -33.39 38.25 -15.90
N TYR A 9 -33.09 38.69 -14.68
CA TYR A 9 -31.75 38.59 -14.12
C TYR A 9 -31.53 37.15 -13.66
N LYS A 10 -30.87 36.33 -14.50
CA LYS A 10 -30.24 35.09 -14.04
C LYS A 10 -29.02 35.47 -13.20
N ASN A 11 -29.15 35.37 -11.88
CA ASN A 11 -28.01 35.39 -10.96
C ASN A 11 -27.19 34.11 -11.14
N SER A 12 -26.15 34.17 -11.96
CA SER A 12 -25.02 33.24 -11.89
C SER A 12 -24.06 33.76 -10.81
N PRO A 13 -23.67 32.96 -9.80
CA PRO A 13 -22.67 33.38 -8.83
C PRO A 13 -21.33 33.58 -9.58
N THR A 14 -20.87 34.83 -9.63
CA THR A 14 -19.52 35.18 -10.08
C THR A 14 -18.52 34.73 -9.02
N TYR A 15 -17.84 33.62 -9.26
CA TYR A 15 -16.71 33.18 -8.46
C TYR A 15 -15.48 33.99 -8.82
N LEU A 16 -14.89 34.69 -7.85
CA LEU A 16 -13.59 35.34 -8.01
C LEU A 16 -12.51 34.27 -7.82
N SER A 17 -11.98 33.71 -8.92
CA SER A 17 -10.86 32.76 -8.86
C SER A 17 -9.53 33.54 -8.85
N LEU A 18 -8.83 33.56 -7.72
CA LEU A 18 -7.46 34.06 -7.65
C LEU A 18 -6.51 32.86 -7.81
N SER A 19 -5.85 32.75 -8.96
CA SER A 19 -4.84 31.72 -9.21
C SER A 19 -3.45 32.24 -8.88
N LEU A 20 -2.84 31.72 -7.81
CA LEU A 20 -1.44 31.97 -7.50
C LEU A 20 -0.60 30.78 -7.99
N SER A 21 0.24 30.98 -9.01
CA SER A 21 1.15 29.96 -9.51
C SER A 21 2.54 30.15 -8.89
N LEU A 22 3.01 29.15 -8.15
CA LEU A 22 4.39 29.11 -7.66
C LEU A 22 5.17 28.10 -8.53
N SER A 23 6.10 28.58 -9.36
CA SER A 23 6.98 27.74 -10.15
C SER A 23 8.34 27.63 -9.47
N LEU A 24 8.76 26.41 -9.11
CA LEU A 24 10.10 26.12 -8.63
C LEU A 24 10.87 25.45 -9.76
N SER A 25 11.85 26.15 -10.35
CA SER A 25 12.76 25.58 -11.34
C SER A 25 14.12 25.32 -10.70
N LEU A 26 14.56 24.05 -10.68
CA LEU A 26 15.92 23.69 -10.28
C LEU A 26 16.69 23.33 -11.56
N SER A 27 17.59 24.21 -12.00
CA SER A 27 18.51 23.93 -13.10
C SER A 27 19.92 23.72 -12.55
N LEU A 28 20.45 22.51 -12.71
CA LEU A 28 21.87 22.24 -12.45
C LEU A 28 22.62 22.28 -13.78
N SER A 29 23.11 23.46 -14.16
CA SER A 29 24.01 23.61 -15.30
C SER A 29 25.44 23.72 -14.80
N LEU A 30 26.24 22.66 -14.95
CA LEU A 30 27.70 22.77 -14.89
C LEU A 30 28.18 23.36 -16.22
N SER A 31 28.08 24.67 -16.35
CA SER A 31 28.74 25.44 -17.40
C SER A 31 29.32 26.69 -16.76
N LEU A 32 30.64 26.79 -16.69
CA LEU A 32 31.31 28.06 -16.41
C LEU A 32 31.02 29.02 -17.56
N SER A 33 29.99 29.84 -17.41
CA SER A 33 29.74 30.99 -18.27
C SER A 33 29.07 32.08 -17.44
N LEU A 34 29.83 33.12 -17.13
CA LEU A 34 29.34 34.31 -16.45
C LEU A 34 28.55 35.15 -17.46
N SER A 35 27.22 35.15 -17.37
CA SER A 35 26.41 36.15 -18.06
C SER A 35 25.22 36.57 -17.21
N VAL A 36 25.13 37.87 -16.93
CA VAL A 36 24.01 38.53 -16.26
C VAL A 36 23.05 39.00 -17.34
N SER A 37 21.84 38.46 -17.39
CA SER A 37 20.75 39.02 -18.20
C SER A 37 19.47 39.12 -17.36
N LEU A 38 18.98 40.35 -17.25
CA LEU A 38 17.74 40.72 -16.57
C LEU A 38 16.59 40.62 -17.58
N CYS A 39 15.68 39.64 -17.46
CA CYS A 39 14.48 39.56 -18.29
C CYS A 39 13.23 39.70 -17.42
N LEU A 40 12.47 40.77 -17.67
CA LEU A 40 11.14 41.00 -17.12
C LEU A 40 10.11 40.50 -18.15
N CYS A 41 9.38 39.43 -17.86
CA CYS A 41 8.32 38.92 -18.73
C CYS A 41 6.97 39.01 -17.99
N LEU A 42 6.10 39.94 -18.42
CA LEU A 42 4.69 39.93 -18.09
C LEU A 42 3.94 39.10 -19.15
N SER A 43 3.27 38.02 -18.76
CA SER A 43 2.36 37.29 -19.64
C SER A 43 1.02 37.07 -18.94
N LEU A 44 -0.05 37.63 -19.50
CA LEU A 44 -1.43 37.36 -19.13
C LEU A 44 -1.93 36.21 -20.03
N SER A 45 -2.42 35.11 -19.46
CA SER A 45 -3.10 34.05 -20.22
C SER A 45 -4.42 33.67 -19.56
N LEU A 46 -5.48 33.71 -20.36
CA LEU A 46 -6.81 33.18 -20.04
C LEU A 46 -6.94 31.86 -20.81
N SER A 47 -7.14 30.72 -20.15
CA SER A 47 -7.32 29.45 -20.86
C SER A 47 -8.26 28.49 -20.14
N LEU A 48 -9.34 28.12 -20.86
CA LEU A 48 -10.19 26.97 -20.63
C LEU A 48 -9.47 25.75 -21.24
N CYS A 49 -9.07 24.75 -20.44
CA CYS A 49 -8.15 23.70 -20.91
C CYS A 49 -8.70 22.27 -20.76
N ILE A 50 -8.96 21.63 -21.91
CA ILE A 50 -8.59 20.23 -22.17
C ILE A 50 -7.74 20.26 -23.45
N SER A 51 -6.42 20.10 -23.34
CA SER A 51 -5.59 19.42 -24.36
C SER A 51 -4.12 19.37 -23.95
N LEU A 52 -3.49 18.26 -24.33
CA LEU A 52 -2.10 17.89 -24.17
C LEU A 52 -1.20 18.81 -25.02
N CYS A 53 -0.36 19.64 -24.41
CA CYS A 53 0.63 20.45 -25.13
C CYS A 53 1.98 19.72 -25.17
N LEU A 54 2.34 19.14 -26.32
CA LEU A 54 3.72 18.76 -26.64
C LEU A 54 4.40 19.97 -27.31
N SER A 55 5.36 20.60 -26.64
CA SER A 55 6.17 21.67 -27.25
C SER A 55 7.51 21.11 -27.73
N LEU A 56 7.68 20.98 -29.05
CA LEU A 56 8.94 20.67 -29.70
C LEU A 56 9.59 21.98 -30.18
N SER A 57 10.67 22.44 -29.54
CA SER A 57 11.46 23.58 -30.01
C SER A 57 12.71 23.07 -30.73
N VAL A 58 12.74 23.19 -32.06
CA VAL A 58 13.95 22.95 -32.87
C VAL A 58 14.63 24.29 -33.13
N SER A 59 15.79 24.52 -32.51
CA SER A 59 16.63 25.67 -32.81
C SER A 59 17.75 25.25 -33.78
N VAL A 60 17.69 25.72 -35.03
CA VAL A 60 18.80 25.59 -35.99
C VAL A 60 19.68 26.83 -35.86
N SER A 61 20.83 26.69 -35.20
CA SER A 61 21.87 27.71 -35.22
C SER A 61 22.94 27.32 -36.24
N LEU A 62 23.02 28.03 -37.37
CA LEU A 62 24.20 27.97 -38.24
C LEU A 62 25.35 28.71 -37.55
N SER A 63 26.24 27.94 -36.92
CA SER A 63 27.60 28.39 -36.64
C SER A 63 28.53 27.30 -37.16
N LEU A 64 29.47 27.68 -38.05
CA LEU A 64 30.49 26.79 -38.58
C LEU A 64 31.49 26.45 -37.45
N SER A 65 31.11 25.51 -36.60
CA SER A 65 32.00 24.75 -35.73
C SER A 65 31.22 23.55 -35.22
N LEU A 66 31.58 22.34 -35.68
CA LEU A 66 30.99 21.08 -35.22
C LEU A 66 31.04 21.01 -33.68
N SER A 67 29.90 21.21 -33.05
CA SER A 67 29.67 20.87 -31.65
C SER A 67 28.21 20.44 -31.50
N LEU A 68 27.96 19.13 -31.69
CA LEU A 68 26.71 18.52 -31.30
C LEU A 68 26.65 18.53 -29.77
N SER A 69 26.00 19.55 -29.21
CA SER A 69 25.57 19.55 -27.81
C SER A 69 24.08 19.21 -27.76
N LEU A 70 23.78 17.96 -27.43
CA LEU A 70 22.42 17.54 -27.08
C LEU A 70 22.19 17.88 -25.61
N SER A 71 21.63 19.06 -25.32
CA SER A 71 21.14 19.38 -23.98
C SER A 71 19.66 18.98 -23.89
N LEU A 72 19.39 17.81 -23.31
CA LEU A 72 18.04 17.43 -22.89
C LEU A 72 17.74 18.13 -21.56
N SER A 73 17.02 19.25 -21.61
CA SER A 73 16.42 19.85 -20.42
C SER A 73 14.98 19.35 -20.28
N LEU A 74 14.75 18.39 -19.39
CA LEU A 74 13.40 18.07 -18.93
C LEU A 74 13.00 19.07 -17.84
N SER A 75 12.19 20.06 -18.18
CA SER A 75 11.52 20.92 -17.19
C SER A 75 10.16 20.33 -16.86
N LEU A 76 10.03 19.65 -15.72
CA LEU A 76 8.73 19.33 -15.14
C LEU A 76 8.22 20.53 -14.36
N SER A 77 7.30 21.29 -14.95
CA SER A 77 6.55 22.32 -14.21
C SER A 77 5.34 21.67 -13.54
N LEU A 78 5.37 21.54 -12.21
CA LEU A 78 4.20 21.13 -11.43
C LEU A 78 3.36 22.38 -11.15
N CYS A 79 2.24 22.54 -11.83
CA CYS A 79 1.32 23.65 -11.61
C CYS A 79 0.26 23.22 -10.59
N LEU A 80 0.38 23.68 -9.34
CA LEU A 80 -0.62 23.46 -8.30
C LEU A 80 -1.65 24.59 -8.37
N CYS A 81 -2.79 24.33 -9.00
CA CYS A 81 -3.94 25.23 -8.95
C CYS A 81 -4.70 25.02 -7.63
N LEU A 82 -4.49 25.90 -6.67
CA LEU A 82 -5.32 26.00 -5.47
C LEU A 82 -6.54 26.87 -5.78
N SER A 83 -7.67 26.24 -6.08
CA SER A 83 -8.97 26.92 -6.08
C SER A 83 -9.46 27.02 -4.64
N LEU A 84 -9.21 28.16 -3.99
CA LEU A 84 -9.81 28.49 -2.69
C LEU A 84 -11.29 28.83 -2.90
N CYS A 85 -12.17 27.84 -2.75
CA CYS A 85 -13.60 28.06 -2.58
C CYS A 85 -13.85 28.54 -1.15
N LEU A 86 -13.62 29.84 -0.89
CA LEU A 86 -14.21 30.49 0.27
C LEU A 86 -15.72 30.51 0.04
N SER A 87 -16.50 29.84 0.88
CA SER A 87 -17.94 30.07 0.95
C SER A 87 -18.14 31.26 1.89
N PRO A 88 -18.45 32.47 1.39
CA PRO A 88 -18.65 33.62 2.26
C PRO A 88 -20.02 33.45 2.94
N GLN A 89 -20.02 32.74 4.06
CA GLN A 89 -21.23 32.43 4.82
C GLN A 89 -21.90 33.71 5.35
N VAL A 90 -21.12 34.77 5.58
CA VAL A 90 -21.61 36.03 6.14
C VAL A 90 -22.27 36.88 5.05
N LEU A 91 -21.61 37.07 3.90
CA LEU A 91 -22.22 37.81 2.77
C LEU A 91 -23.48 37.12 2.23
N GLN A 92 -23.50 35.78 2.19
CA GLN A 92 -24.70 35.04 1.76
C GLN A 92 -25.87 35.25 2.75
N ALA A 93 -25.61 35.26 4.06
CA ALA A 93 -26.63 35.54 5.06
C ALA A 93 -27.14 36.99 5.02
N GLN A 94 -26.26 37.97 4.74
CA GLN A 94 -26.66 39.36 4.53
C GLN A 94 -27.53 39.52 3.28
N LEU A 95 -27.18 38.83 2.18
CA LEU A 95 -27.97 38.82 0.96
C LEU A 95 -29.36 38.20 1.18
N ASP A 96 -29.44 37.08 1.89
CA ASP A 96 -30.72 36.41 2.19
C ASP A 96 -31.62 37.30 3.06
N THR A 97 -31.04 38.05 4.00
CA THR A 97 -31.77 39.00 4.85
C THR A 97 -32.34 40.17 4.04
N LEU A 98 -31.55 40.71 3.10
CA LEU A 98 -31.99 41.77 2.19
C LEU A 98 -33.10 41.30 1.22
N LEU A 99 -32.96 40.10 0.66
CA LEU A 99 -33.98 39.50 -0.21
C LEU A 99 -35.29 39.22 0.55
N HIS A 100 -35.19 38.78 1.81
CA HIS A 100 -36.36 38.59 2.67
C HIS A 100 -37.07 39.93 2.95
N GLY A 101 -36.31 40.98 3.25
CA GLY A 101 -36.85 42.33 3.42
C GLY A 101 -37.54 42.88 2.15
N GLN A 102 -36.91 42.68 0.99
CA GLN A 102 -37.50 43.06 -0.30
C GLN A 102 -38.82 42.31 -0.58
N GLY A 103 -38.87 41.01 -0.29
CA GLY A 103 -40.08 40.20 -0.42
C GLY A 103 -41.22 40.73 0.47
N GLY A 104 -40.91 41.05 1.73
CA GLY A 104 -41.88 41.63 2.65
C GLY A 104 -42.46 42.98 2.19
N ILE A 105 -41.64 43.82 1.55
CA ILE A 105 -42.10 45.10 0.98
C ILE A 105 -43.03 44.87 -0.21
N VAL A 106 -42.68 43.97 -1.12
CA VAL A 106 -43.50 43.64 -2.30
C VAL A 106 -44.85 43.04 -1.89
N ASP A 107 -44.85 42.13 -0.91
CA ASP A 107 -46.08 41.54 -0.38
C ASP A 107 -46.97 42.59 0.29
N THR A 108 -46.38 43.55 1.00
CA THR A 108 -47.13 44.65 1.62
C THR A 108 -47.73 45.57 0.55
N CYS A 109 -46.99 45.91 -0.50
CA CYS A 109 -47.50 46.72 -1.62
C CYS A 109 -48.66 46.03 -2.36
N THR A 110 -48.55 44.73 -2.64
CA THR A 110 -49.61 43.99 -3.33
C THR A 110 -50.87 43.79 -2.47
N GLN A 111 -50.72 43.60 -1.15
CA GLN A 111 -51.84 43.58 -0.21
C GLN A 111 -52.57 44.92 -0.17
N THR A 112 -51.81 46.01 -0.26
CA THR A 112 -52.34 47.38 -0.25
C THR A 112 -53.10 47.72 -1.53
N GLU A 113 -52.55 47.33 -2.68
CA GLU A 113 -53.20 47.48 -3.98
C GLU A 113 -54.54 46.72 -4.01
N LYS A 114 -54.58 45.50 -3.47
CA LYS A 114 -55.82 44.73 -3.31
C LYS A 114 -56.81 45.40 -2.35
N ALA A 115 -56.35 45.93 -1.22
CA ALA A 115 -57.22 46.61 -0.26
C ALA A 115 -57.82 47.91 -0.80
N LEU A 116 -57.09 48.64 -1.65
CA LEU A 116 -57.56 49.86 -2.33
C LEU A 116 -58.53 49.56 -3.49
N SER A 117 -58.51 48.34 -4.04
CA SER A 117 -59.40 47.94 -5.14
C SER A 117 -60.84 47.59 -4.71
N VAL A 118 -61.13 47.50 -3.41
CA VAL A 118 -62.46 47.16 -2.88
C VAL A 118 -63.19 48.44 -2.43
N GLU A 119 -64.31 48.77 -3.06
CA GLU A 119 -65.14 49.98 -2.83
C GLU A 119 -65.85 50.07 -1.45
N ALA A 120 -65.32 49.45 -0.40
CA ALA A 120 -65.83 49.58 0.96
C ALA A 120 -65.06 50.66 1.74
N ARG A 121 -65.64 51.87 1.85
CA ARG A 121 -65.07 53.03 2.58
C ARG A 121 -64.58 52.73 4.01
N ALA A 122 -65.13 51.71 4.68
CA ALA A 122 -64.71 51.32 6.04
C ALA A 122 -63.45 50.42 6.05
N ALA A 123 -63.21 49.61 5.02
CA ALA A 123 -62.01 48.77 4.89
C ALA A 123 -60.78 49.59 4.49
N SER A 124 -60.99 50.68 3.73
CA SER A 124 -59.93 51.57 3.26
C SER A 124 -59.21 52.31 4.41
N LEU A 125 -59.93 52.75 5.44
CA LEU A 125 -59.36 53.54 6.55
C LEU A 125 -58.54 52.68 7.53
N GLN A 126 -58.97 51.42 7.74
CA GLN A 126 -58.23 50.46 8.56
C GLN A 126 -56.99 49.93 7.83
N ALA A 127 -57.08 49.76 6.50
CA ALA A 127 -55.93 49.42 5.66
C ALA A 127 -54.88 50.54 5.64
N GLU A 128 -55.27 51.82 5.54
CA GLU A 128 -54.34 52.96 5.60
C GLU A 128 -53.61 53.06 6.95
N ARG A 129 -54.31 52.81 8.06
CA ARG A 129 -53.69 52.84 9.39
C ARG A 129 -52.69 51.70 9.57
N GLY A 130 -53.06 50.49 9.16
CA GLY A 130 -52.15 49.33 9.15
C GLY A 130 -50.95 49.53 8.22
N LEU A 131 -51.14 50.25 7.11
CA LEU A 131 -50.05 50.65 6.22
C LEU A 131 -49.08 51.59 6.91
N GLY A 132 -49.59 52.64 7.57
CA GLY A 132 -48.77 53.64 8.24
C GLY A 132 -47.96 53.08 9.41
N GLU A 133 -48.42 52.02 10.07
CA GLU A 133 -47.66 51.30 11.09
C GLU A 133 -46.55 50.44 10.46
N ARG A 134 -46.86 49.64 9.43
CA ARG A 134 -45.86 48.83 8.72
C ARG A 134 -44.79 49.66 8.01
N LEU A 135 -45.16 50.82 7.45
CA LEU A 135 -44.23 51.72 6.78
C LEU A 135 -43.32 52.43 7.78
N ARG A 136 -43.80 52.67 9.02
CA ARG A 136 -42.96 53.10 10.15
C ARG A 136 -42.02 52.01 10.62
N ASP A 137 -42.49 50.76 10.72
CA ASP A 137 -41.65 49.63 11.10
C ASP A 137 -40.52 49.41 10.08
N LEU A 138 -40.84 49.44 8.78
CA LEU A 138 -39.85 49.36 7.70
C LEU A 138 -38.89 50.55 7.69
N ALA A 139 -39.38 51.77 7.96
CA ALA A 139 -38.53 52.96 8.06
C ALA A 139 -37.63 52.96 9.31
N SER A 140 -38.00 52.20 10.35
CA SER A 140 -37.23 52.04 11.58
C SER A 140 -36.18 50.92 11.52
N GLN A 141 -36.26 50.03 10.52
CA GLN A 141 -35.26 49.00 10.28
C GLN A 141 -33.99 49.63 9.69
N GLY A 142 -32.96 49.77 10.53
CA GLY A 142 -31.63 50.16 10.07
C GLY A 142 -31.01 49.06 9.23
N LEU A 143 -30.94 49.25 7.91
CA LEU A 143 -30.20 48.37 7.02
C LEU A 143 -28.70 48.66 7.17
N PRO A 144 -27.86 47.67 7.50
CA PRO A 144 -26.41 47.88 7.58
C PRO A 144 -25.85 48.16 6.19
N PHE A 145 -25.22 49.33 6.02
CA PHE A 145 -24.63 49.78 4.74
C PHE A 145 -23.17 49.33 4.54
N GLN A 146 -22.61 48.55 5.47
CA GLN A 146 -21.24 48.02 5.40
C GLN A 146 -21.26 46.49 5.39
N ALA A 147 -20.42 45.89 4.54
CA ALA A 147 -20.20 44.46 4.54
C ALA A 147 -19.59 44.04 5.88
N GLU A 148 -20.12 42.96 6.48
CA GLU A 148 -19.67 42.45 7.78
C GLU A 148 -18.45 41.52 7.68
N GLU A 149 -17.94 41.27 6.47
CA GLU A 149 -16.68 40.56 6.25
C GLU A 149 -15.49 41.54 6.23
N ASN A 150 -14.40 41.15 6.88
CA ASN A 150 -13.14 41.90 6.84
C ASN A 150 -12.34 41.58 5.57
N ASP A 151 -11.47 42.50 5.16
CA ASP A 151 -10.66 42.43 3.93
C ASP A 151 -9.29 41.77 4.13
N GLN A 152 -9.01 41.22 5.32
CA GLN A 152 -7.72 40.59 5.64
C GLN A 152 -7.72 39.08 5.37
N LEU A 153 -6.86 38.67 4.45
CA LEU A 153 -6.55 37.27 4.14
C LEU A 153 -5.13 36.94 4.63
N ASP A 154 -5.02 36.16 5.69
CA ASP A 154 -3.73 35.62 6.16
C ASP A 154 -3.44 34.27 5.49
N LEU A 155 -2.41 34.22 4.64
CA LEU A 155 -1.92 32.99 4.03
C LEU A 155 -0.97 32.27 5.00
N LEU A 156 -1.50 31.28 5.72
CA LEU A 156 -0.70 30.36 6.54
C LEU A 156 -0.29 29.14 5.69
N MET A 157 0.93 29.16 5.14
CA MET A 157 1.50 28.01 4.44
C MET A 157 2.06 26.99 5.45
N GLU A 158 1.49 25.78 5.51
CA GLU A 158 2.08 24.66 6.25
C GLU A 158 3.31 24.08 5.49
N THR A 159 4.46 24.72 5.67
CA THR A 159 5.74 24.30 5.07
C THR A 159 6.17 22.89 5.52
N GLU A 160 5.85 22.50 6.75
CA GLU A 160 6.16 21.17 7.29
C GLU A 160 5.30 20.05 6.68
N GLY A 161 4.04 20.35 6.32
CA GLY A 161 3.17 19.41 5.60
C GLY A 161 3.69 19.12 4.20
N LEU A 162 4.09 20.18 3.49
CA LEU A 162 4.68 20.08 2.15
C LEU A 162 6.01 19.32 2.18
N ARG A 163 6.88 19.60 3.16
CA ARG A 163 8.15 18.89 3.35
C ARG A 163 7.94 17.39 3.55
N LYS A 164 6.98 17.00 4.38
CA LYS A 164 6.64 15.58 4.62
C LYS A 164 6.11 14.89 3.36
N SER A 165 5.32 15.59 2.55
CA SER A 165 4.80 15.07 1.27
C SER A 165 5.91 14.89 0.23
N ILE A 166 6.90 15.81 0.18
CA ILE A 166 8.07 15.66 -0.70
C ILE A 166 8.91 14.44 -0.29
N HIS A 167 9.07 14.15 1.00
CA HIS A 167 9.79 12.95 1.46
C HIS A 167 9.05 11.64 1.14
N LYS A 168 7.74 11.68 0.85
CA LYS A 168 6.93 10.52 0.43
C LYS A 168 6.99 10.23 -1.07
N LEU A 169 7.51 11.15 -1.90
CA LEU A 169 7.68 10.92 -3.34
C LEU A 169 8.83 9.95 -3.67
N GLY A 170 9.58 9.51 -2.66
CA GLY A 170 10.74 8.64 -2.79
C GLY A 170 12.03 9.37 -2.45
N THR A 171 13.04 8.61 -2.04
CA THR A 171 14.39 9.13 -1.81
C THR A 171 15.24 8.75 -3.01
N ILE A 172 15.91 9.71 -3.63
CA ILE A 172 16.92 9.43 -4.66
C ILE A 172 18.13 8.83 -3.93
N ILE A 173 18.24 7.50 -3.96
CA ILE A 173 19.39 6.78 -3.41
C ILE A 173 20.52 6.89 -4.43
N THR A 174 21.40 7.88 -4.23
CA THR A 174 22.66 7.99 -4.97
C THR A 174 23.77 7.49 -4.07
N THR A 175 24.59 6.57 -4.59
CA THR A 175 25.85 6.22 -3.93
C THR A 175 26.92 7.17 -4.44
N SER A 176 27.85 7.60 -3.57
CA SER A 176 29.00 8.39 -4.00
C SER A 176 30.14 7.52 -4.55
N ALA A 177 29.89 6.24 -4.82
CA ALA A 177 30.90 5.26 -5.16
C ALA A 177 31.44 5.45 -6.58
N VAL A 178 32.76 5.48 -6.71
CA VAL A 178 33.49 5.68 -7.96
C VAL A 178 34.31 4.43 -8.28
N ALA A 179 34.11 3.86 -9.48
CA ALA A 179 34.73 2.59 -9.86
C ALA A 179 36.26 2.66 -9.82
N SER A 180 36.86 3.68 -10.44
CA SER A 180 38.32 3.85 -10.51
C SER A 180 39.01 4.07 -9.17
N GLN A 181 38.27 4.45 -8.13
CA GLN A 181 38.77 4.61 -6.76
C GLN A 181 38.47 3.40 -5.88
N SER A 182 37.47 2.59 -6.24
CA SER A 182 37.07 1.43 -5.46
C SER A 182 38.09 0.31 -5.58
N GLU A 183 38.32 -0.41 -4.49
CA GLU A 183 39.38 -1.41 -4.37
C GLU A 183 38.81 -2.75 -3.91
N ALA A 184 39.43 -3.84 -4.35
CA ALA A 184 39.12 -5.19 -3.87
C ALA A 184 40.31 -5.75 -3.09
N SER A 185 40.02 -6.56 -2.08
CA SER A 185 41.00 -7.23 -1.23
C SER A 185 40.51 -8.62 -0.84
N GLY A 186 41.43 -9.58 -0.68
CA GLY A 186 41.09 -10.94 -0.24
C GLY A 186 41.97 -11.98 -0.92
N VAL A 187 42.13 -13.13 -0.28
CA VAL A 187 42.92 -14.26 -0.82
C VAL A 187 42.34 -14.78 -2.14
N GLY A 188 41.03 -14.63 -2.33
CA GLY A 188 40.34 -14.94 -3.57
C GLY A 188 40.68 -14.02 -4.75
N LEU A 189 41.58 -13.04 -4.63
CA LEU A 189 42.04 -12.24 -5.78
C LEU A 189 43.28 -12.81 -6.48
N GLU A 190 43.98 -13.75 -5.83
CA GLU A 190 45.26 -14.27 -6.33
C GLU A 190 45.27 -15.81 -6.40
N GLN A 191 44.76 -16.48 -5.37
CA GLN A 191 44.83 -17.94 -5.25
C GLN A 191 43.51 -18.55 -4.79
N CYS A 192 43.09 -19.64 -5.43
CA CYS A 192 41.92 -20.41 -5.01
C CYS A 192 42.20 -21.92 -5.09
N ILE A 193 41.42 -22.69 -4.35
CA ILE A 193 41.49 -24.16 -4.35
C ILE A 193 40.25 -24.69 -5.06
N VAL A 194 40.43 -25.66 -5.97
CA VAL A 194 39.33 -26.29 -6.70
C VAL A 194 38.27 -26.84 -5.72
N GLY A 195 37.02 -26.43 -5.91
CA GLY A 195 35.86 -26.93 -5.14
C GLY A 195 35.66 -26.31 -3.75
N LEU A 196 36.49 -25.34 -3.33
CA LEU A 196 36.29 -24.57 -2.11
C LEU A 196 35.80 -23.14 -2.44
N PRO A 197 34.88 -22.57 -1.63
CA PRO A 197 34.41 -21.20 -1.83
C PRO A 197 35.55 -20.20 -1.54
N ALA A 198 35.79 -19.30 -2.48
CA ALA A 198 36.69 -18.16 -2.33
C ALA A 198 35.89 -16.89 -2.11
N CYS A 199 36.41 -15.98 -1.28
CA CYS A 199 35.76 -14.70 -0.96
C CYS A 199 36.69 -13.53 -1.29
N VAL A 200 36.12 -12.49 -1.88
CA VAL A 200 36.77 -11.21 -2.21
C VAL A 200 35.95 -10.07 -1.64
N THR A 201 36.56 -9.26 -0.78
CA THR A 201 35.93 -8.08 -0.20
C THR A 201 36.21 -6.85 -1.05
N ILE A 202 35.14 -6.16 -1.48
CA ILE A 202 35.16 -4.96 -2.31
C ILE A 202 34.78 -3.76 -1.43
N MET A 203 35.66 -2.78 -1.36
CA MET A 203 35.42 -1.52 -0.64
C MET A 203 35.20 -0.39 -1.65
N THR A 204 33.98 0.16 -1.64
CA THR A 204 33.64 1.30 -2.50
C THR A 204 34.21 2.60 -1.94
N ARG A 205 34.78 3.42 -2.83
CA ARG A 205 35.37 4.72 -2.47
C ARG A 205 34.72 5.87 -3.22
N ASP A 206 34.68 7.03 -2.61
CA ASP A 206 34.20 8.26 -3.23
C ASP A 206 35.27 8.91 -4.14
N LYS A 207 34.89 10.02 -4.80
CA LYS A 207 35.80 10.79 -5.67
C LYS A 207 37.05 11.31 -4.93
N ALA A 208 36.98 11.49 -3.61
CA ALA A 208 38.10 11.94 -2.77
C ALA A 208 38.93 10.76 -2.21
N GLY A 209 38.57 9.51 -2.53
CA GLY A 209 39.24 8.31 -2.02
C GLY A 209 38.79 7.88 -0.62
N GLY A 210 37.78 8.54 -0.05
CA GLY A 210 37.17 8.17 1.24
C GLY A 210 36.29 6.92 1.11
N PRO A 211 36.13 6.12 2.18
CA PRO A 211 35.22 4.97 2.17
C PRO A 211 33.77 5.45 2.09
N CYS A 212 32.99 4.89 1.17
CA CYS A 212 31.56 5.11 1.15
C CYS A 212 30.91 4.50 2.40
N ARG A 213 29.89 5.16 2.96
CA ARG A 213 29.17 4.72 4.17
C ARG A 213 27.76 4.20 3.87
N SER A 214 27.42 4.08 2.59
CA SER A 214 26.11 3.68 2.08
C SER A 214 26.27 2.52 1.11
N GLY A 215 25.42 1.50 1.23
CA GLY A 215 25.32 0.41 0.25
C GLY A 215 24.49 0.74 -0.99
N ASN A 216 23.98 -0.29 -1.66
CA ASN A 216 23.19 -0.27 -2.90
C ASN A 216 23.94 0.20 -4.16
N ALA A 217 25.27 0.14 -4.17
CA ALA A 217 26.06 0.34 -5.37
C ALA A 217 25.92 -0.88 -6.29
N ILE A 218 25.71 -0.65 -7.59
CA ILE A 218 25.50 -1.74 -8.56
C ILE A 218 26.86 -2.33 -8.92
N LEU A 219 27.14 -3.52 -8.39
CA LEU A 219 28.36 -4.28 -8.67
C LEU A 219 28.05 -5.51 -9.52
N SER A 220 28.93 -5.79 -10.46
CA SER A 220 28.95 -7.04 -11.24
C SER A 220 30.33 -7.70 -11.15
N ALA A 221 30.33 -9.02 -11.09
CA ALA A 221 31.53 -9.82 -10.93
C ALA A 221 31.46 -11.01 -11.90
N GLU A 222 32.46 -11.14 -12.76
CA GLU A 222 32.54 -12.20 -13.77
C GLU A 222 33.88 -12.92 -13.62
N VAL A 223 33.83 -14.24 -13.42
CA VAL A 223 35.01 -15.10 -13.42
C VAL A 223 35.07 -15.84 -14.76
N CYS A 224 35.93 -15.39 -15.67
CA CYS A 224 36.09 -15.98 -16.99
C CYS A 224 37.17 -17.06 -16.97
N THR A 225 36.80 -18.22 -17.50
CA THR A 225 37.70 -19.36 -17.70
C THR A 225 38.47 -19.25 -19.02
N PRO A 226 39.60 -19.97 -19.17
CA PRO A 226 40.30 -20.08 -20.47
C PRO A 226 39.44 -20.66 -21.61
N ASP A 227 38.39 -21.42 -21.28
CA ASP A 227 37.43 -21.99 -22.22
C ASP A 227 36.25 -21.05 -22.56
N GLY A 228 36.23 -19.83 -22.02
CA GLY A 228 35.19 -18.82 -22.27
C GLY A 228 33.88 -19.06 -21.50
N SER A 229 33.88 -20.01 -20.56
CA SER A 229 32.78 -20.19 -19.60
C SER A 229 32.88 -19.17 -18.46
N VAL A 230 31.74 -18.79 -17.89
CA VAL A 230 31.66 -17.89 -16.73
C VAL A 230 31.32 -18.72 -15.50
N ALA A 231 32.06 -18.55 -14.40
CA ALA A 231 31.73 -19.20 -13.14
C ALA A 231 30.75 -18.33 -12.32
N ASP A 232 29.76 -18.98 -11.72
CA ASP A 232 28.75 -18.32 -10.89
C ASP A 232 29.33 -17.86 -9.53
N GLY A 233 28.86 -16.71 -9.07
CA GLY A 233 29.19 -16.16 -7.76
C GLY A 233 28.11 -15.21 -7.25
N GLU A 234 28.10 -14.99 -5.94
CA GLU A 234 27.13 -14.16 -5.25
C GLU A 234 27.82 -12.91 -4.67
N ILE A 235 27.16 -11.75 -4.78
CA ILE A 235 27.62 -10.49 -4.17
C ILE A 235 26.73 -10.17 -2.97
N LEU A 236 27.33 -10.09 -1.78
CA LEU A 236 26.68 -9.73 -0.54
C LEU A 236 26.97 -8.26 -0.19
N ASP A 237 25.92 -7.44 -0.06
CA ASP A 237 26.02 -6.03 0.34
C ASP A 237 25.80 -5.87 1.85
N TYR A 238 26.82 -5.38 2.58
CA TYR A 238 26.74 -5.10 4.02
C TYR A 238 26.10 -3.75 4.36
N LYS A 239 25.59 -3.02 3.36
CA LYS A 239 24.94 -1.71 3.47
C LYS A 239 25.80 -0.58 4.03
N ASN A 240 27.10 -0.81 4.15
CA ASN A 240 28.07 0.13 4.73
C ASN A 240 29.13 0.59 3.71
N GLY A 241 28.94 0.31 2.42
CA GLY A 241 29.90 0.57 1.34
C GLY A 241 30.91 -0.56 1.09
N THR A 242 30.83 -1.65 1.85
CA THR A 242 31.62 -2.87 1.68
C THR A 242 30.74 -4.01 1.17
N TYR A 243 31.30 -4.79 0.25
CA TYR A 243 30.65 -5.92 -0.40
C TYR A 243 31.55 -7.15 -0.36
N ASP A 244 30.98 -8.34 -0.26
CA ASP A 244 31.73 -9.59 -0.43
C ASP A 244 31.26 -10.31 -1.69
N PHE A 245 32.20 -10.69 -2.55
CA PHE A 245 31.96 -11.56 -3.69
C PHE A 245 32.44 -12.97 -3.35
N VAL A 246 31.52 -13.93 -3.29
CA VAL A 246 31.79 -15.34 -2.98
C VAL A 246 31.55 -16.18 -4.23
N TYR A 247 32.55 -16.93 -4.65
CA TYR A 247 32.48 -17.77 -5.84
C TYR A 247 33.21 -19.10 -5.65
N THR A 248 32.87 -20.10 -6.47
CA THR A 248 33.50 -21.43 -6.43
C THR A 248 33.93 -21.85 -7.84
N VAL A 249 35.17 -22.33 -7.99
CA VAL A 249 35.72 -22.78 -9.28
C VAL A 249 35.96 -24.28 -9.26
N ASN A 250 35.50 -24.96 -10.32
CA ASN A 250 35.50 -26.43 -10.41
C ASN A 250 36.62 -26.98 -11.31
N LYS A 251 37.44 -26.11 -11.91
CA LYS A 251 38.56 -26.48 -12.78
C LYS A 251 39.85 -25.82 -12.28
N GLU A 252 40.97 -26.51 -12.47
CA GLU A 252 42.30 -25.92 -12.28
C GLU A 252 42.71 -25.09 -13.49
N GLY A 253 43.53 -24.06 -13.28
CA GLY A 253 43.96 -23.17 -14.35
C GLY A 253 44.18 -21.72 -13.92
N GLU A 254 44.48 -20.89 -14.92
CA GLU A 254 44.57 -19.44 -14.75
C GLU A 254 43.25 -18.79 -15.20
N PHE A 255 42.61 -18.02 -14.32
CA PHE A 255 41.31 -17.39 -14.57
C PHE A 255 41.44 -15.87 -14.50
N SER A 256 40.47 -15.17 -15.09
CA SER A 256 40.37 -13.71 -14.96
C SER A 256 39.09 -13.33 -14.23
N LEU A 257 39.21 -12.50 -13.19
CA LEU A 257 38.09 -11.98 -12.42
C LEU A 257 37.88 -10.50 -12.75
N ALA A 258 36.80 -10.20 -13.44
CA ALA A 258 36.37 -8.84 -13.75
C ALA A 258 35.36 -8.37 -12.71
N LEU A 259 35.79 -7.45 -11.84
CA LEU A 259 34.91 -6.71 -10.94
C LEU A 259 34.58 -5.35 -11.55
N ARG A 260 33.30 -5.03 -11.66
CA ARG A 260 32.80 -3.77 -12.22
C ARG A 260 31.79 -3.11 -11.29
N LEU A 261 31.88 -1.79 -11.19
CA LEU A 261 30.94 -0.93 -10.48
C LEU A 261 30.29 -0.02 -11.52
N TYR A 262 28.95 -0.05 -11.65
CA TYR A 262 28.21 0.65 -12.72
C TYR A 262 28.81 0.40 -14.12
N ASP A 263 29.04 -0.88 -14.44
CA ASP A 263 29.66 -1.37 -15.68
C ASP A 263 31.09 -0.87 -15.97
N GLN A 264 31.76 -0.25 -14.98
CA GLN A 264 33.15 0.20 -15.09
C GLN A 264 34.06 -0.64 -14.21
N HIS A 265 35.22 -1.04 -14.74
CA HIS A 265 36.21 -1.80 -13.99
C HIS A 265 36.70 -1.04 -12.75
N ILE A 266 36.73 -1.72 -11.61
CA ILE A 266 37.34 -1.19 -10.40
C ILE A 266 38.87 -1.21 -10.49
N LYS A 267 39.56 -0.56 -9.55
CA LYS A 267 41.02 -0.51 -9.55
C LYS A 267 41.62 -1.91 -9.44
N GLY A 268 42.46 -2.28 -10.41
CA GLY A 268 43.11 -3.59 -10.49
C GLY A 268 42.32 -4.67 -11.25
N SER A 269 41.07 -4.39 -11.63
CA SER A 269 40.25 -5.28 -12.46
C SER A 269 40.61 -5.15 -13.94
N PRO A 270 40.69 -6.27 -14.71
CA PRO A 270 40.49 -7.65 -14.28
C PRO A 270 41.70 -8.24 -13.53
N PHE A 271 41.43 -9.01 -12.48
CA PHE A 271 42.44 -9.70 -11.66
C PHE A 271 42.79 -11.07 -12.25
N ARG A 272 44.05 -11.50 -12.10
CA ARG A 272 44.52 -12.82 -12.55
C ARG A 272 44.53 -13.80 -11.38
N LEU A 273 43.77 -14.87 -11.50
CA LEU A 273 43.56 -15.89 -10.47
C LEU A 273 44.30 -17.18 -10.82
N ARG A 274 45.04 -17.75 -9.86
CA ARG A 274 45.62 -19.09 -10.00
C ARG A 274 44.82 -20.10 -9.17
N VAL A 275 44.15 -21.03 -9.83
CA VAL A 275 43.39 -22.10 -9.14
C VAL A 275 44.22 -23.37 -9.13
N THR A 276 44.50 -23.86 -7.92
CA THR A 276 45.33 -25.05 -7.67
C THR A 276 44.53 -26.16 -7.01
N ARG A 277 44.96 -27.41 -7.17
CA ARG A 277 44.39 -28.54 -6.44
C ARG A 277 45.05 -28.65 -5.07
N SER A 278 44.27 -28.98 -4.04
CA SER A 278 44.82 -29.31 -2.72
C SER A 278 45.91 -30.38 -2.85
N PRO A 279 47.09 -30.23 -2.22
CA PRO A 279 48.00 -31.35 -2.06
C PRO A 279 47.30 -32.42 -1.18
N ASP A 280 47.24 -33.65 -1.67
CA ASP A 280 46.83 -34.80 -0.86
C ASP A 280 47.82 -35.00 0.30
N PRO A 281 47.37 -35.43 1.50
CA PRO A 281 48.27 -35.68 2.62
C PRO A 281 49.20 -36.87 2.29
N GLU A 282 50.50 -36.60 2.36
CA GLU A 282 51.59 -37.53 2.08
C GLU A 282 51.55 -38.84 2.91
N GLU A 283 52.02 -39.89 2.24
CA GLU A 283 52.34 -41.23 2.74
C GLU A 283 53.23 -41.21 4.00
N SER A 284 52.86 -42.02 4.99
CA SER A 284 53.75 -42.41 6.10
C SER A 284 54.73 -43.53 5.67
N PRO A 285 56.02 -43.50 6.09
CA PRO A 285 57.06 -44.44 5.65
C PRO A 285 57.05 -45.78 6.41
N PRO A 286 57.78 -46.82 5.94
CA PRO A 286 57.54 -48.20 6.32
C PRO A 286 58.28 -48.61 7.61
N THR A 287 57.72 -49.56 8.34
CA THR A 287 58.47 -50.35 9.33
C THR A 287 58.17 -51.83 9.16
N THR A 288 59.25 -52.59 9.20
CA THR A 288 59.46 -53.98 8.82
C THR A 288 58.84 -55.02 9.77
N THR A 289 58.61 -56.20 9.19
CA THR A 289 58.65 -57.57 9.76
C THR A 289 57.59 -58.01 10.79
N ALA A 290 56.71 -58.94 10.39
CA ALA A 290 56.73 -60.34 10.86
C ALA A 290 55.61 -61.19 10.21
N THR A 291 56.05 -62.08 9.32
CA THR A 291 55.73 -63.52 9.19
C THR A 291 54.34 -64.09 9.51
N SER A 292 53.91 -65.00 8.60
CA SER A 292 53.12 -66.22 8.84
C SER A 292 51.58 -66.01 8.83
N LEU A 293 50.70 -66.75 8.13
CA LEU A 293 50.73 -68.06 7.48
C LEU A 293 49.53 -68.18 6.51
N THR A 294 49.82 -68.71 5.32
CA THR A 294 49.07 -69.68 4.49
C THR A 294 47.53 -69.71 4.40
N ALA A 295 47.11 -69.74 3.12
CA ALA A 295 46.11 -70.65 2.52
C ALA A 295 44.62 -70.27 2.68
N THR A 296 43.72 -70.37 1.71
CA THR A 296 43.69 -71.04 0.39
C THR A 296 42.45 -70.54 -0.38
N ALA A 297 42.55 -70.51 -1.71
CA ALA A 297 41.54 -70.75 -2.75
C ALA A 297 40.02 -70.57 -2.44
N THR A 298 39.43 -69.56 -3.12
CA THR A 298 38.34 -69.62 -4.15
C THR A 298 37.31 -70.78 -4.17
N PRO A 299 36.25 -70.70 -4.99
CA PRO A 299 35.15 -69.71 -5.07
C PRO A 299 33.78 -70.45 -5.12
N SER A 300 32.64 -69.73 -5.25
CA SER A 300 31.42 -70.12 -6.02
C SER A 300 30.16 -69.41 -5.49
N THR A 301 29.55 -68.50 -6.27
CA THR A 301 28.40 -68.65 -7.21
C THR A 301 27.00 -68.62 -6.59
N GLY A 302 26.13 -67.82 -7.21
CA GLY A 302 24.68 -68.05 -7.36
C GLY A 302 23.82 -67.45 -6.24
N SER A 303 23.14 -66.32 -6.45
CA SER A 303 21.92 -66.12 -7.27
C SER A 303 20.60 -66.45 -6.55
N SER A 304 19.70 -65.47 -6.67
CA SER A 304 18.23 -65.53 -6.78
C SER A 304 17.35 -65.77 -5.55
N GLU A 305 16.57 -64.71 -5.28
CA GLU A 305 15.10 -64.67 -5.17
C GLU A 305 14.34 -65.49 -4.12
N GLY A 306 13.32 -64.85 -3.54
CA GLY A 306 12.06 -65.56 -3.28
C GLY A 306 11.34 -65.25 -1.96
N ALA A 307 10.53 -64.19 -1.99
CA ALA A 307 9.16 -64.15 -1.48
C ALA A 307 8.82 -64.45 0.01
N LYS A 308 8.31 -63.39 0.65
CA LYS A 308 7.03 -63.29 1.41
C LYS A 308 6.61 -64.47 2.29
N ARG A 309 6.36 -64.19 3.58
CA ARG A 309 5.13 -64.60 4.27
C ARG A 309 4.79 -63.72 5.48
N ARG A 310 3.49 -63.42 5.58
CA ARG A 310 2.75 -62.73 6.65
C ARG A 310 2.81 -63.49 7.98
N GLY A 311 2.77 -62.76 9.08
CA GLY A 311 2.35 -63.26 10.41
C GLY A 311 1.77 -62.12 11.26
N LYS A 312 0.50 -62.25 11.65
CA LYS A 312 -0.27 -61.32 12.49
C LYS A 312 0.11 -61.45 13.98
N SER A 313 -0.10 -60.35 14.71
CA SER A 313 0.02 -60.11 16.16
C SER A 313 -0.79 -61.08 17.05
N PRO A 314 -0.60 -61.12 18.40
CA PRO A 314 -1.11 -60.05 19.29
C PRO A 314 -0.37 -59.78 20.63
N GLY A 315 -0.45 -58.52 21.08
CA GLY A 315 -0.80 -58.08 22.45
C GLY A 315 0.13 -58.35 23.65
N SER A 316 0.63 -57.28 24.28
CA SER A 316 0.33 -56.96 25.71
C SER A 316 1.09 -55.72 26.21
N LYS A 317 0.38 -54.92 27.03
CA LYS A 317 0.87 -53.71 27.72
C LYS A 317 1.76 -54.08 28.91
N LYS A 318 2.83 -53.31 29.16
CA LYS A 318 3.32 -53.01 30.53
C LYS A 318 4.09 -51.69 30.59
N LYS A 319 3.86 -51.00 31.71
CA LYS A 319 4.34 -49.68 32.15
C LYS A 319 5.82 -49.73 32.57
N GLY A 320 6.59 -48.67 32.32
CA GLY A 320 7.91 -48.44 32.91
C GLY A 320 8.38 -46.99 32.69
N SER A 321 8.81 -46.33 33.76
CA SER A 321 9.09 -44.89 33.87
C SER A 321 10.60 -44.61 33.96
N ARG A 322 11.07 -43.49 33.35
CA ARG A 322 12.35 -42.73 33.56
C ARG A 322 13.66 -43.52 33.29
N ARG A 323 14.68 -43.05 32.56
CA ARG A 323 15.38 -41.74 32.56
C ARG A 323 16.39 -41.68 31.37
N THR A 324 16.59 -40.47 30.81
CA THR A 324 17.81 -39.85 30.22
C THR A 324 18.94 -40.67 29.57
N GLY A 325 19.29 -40.33 28.31
CA GLY A 325 20.71 -40.19 27.88
C GLY A 325 21.16 -40.89 26.59
N SER A 326 21.42 -40.07 25.56
CA SER A 326 22.44 -40.21 24.49
C SER A 326 22.21 -41.07 23.23
N ALA A 327 22.26 -40.36 22.10
CA ALA A 327 22.95 -40.62 20.83
C ALA A 327 22.83 -42.00 20.14
N LEU A 328 22.03 -42.05 19.06
CA LEU A 328 22.49 -42.59 17.78
C LEU A 328 21.62 -42.05 16.62
N GLY A 329 22.27 -41.45 15.63
CA GLY A 329 21.62 -40.83 14.47
C GLY A 329 21.10 -41.85 13.47
N THR A 330 19.94 -41.54 12.88
CA THR A 330 19.45 -42.13 11.64
C THR A 330 19.48 -41.06 10.54
N PRO A 331 19.75 -41.45 9.28
CA PRO A 331 20.21 -40.52 8.26
C PRO A 331 19.09 -39.59 7.80
N ARG A 332 19.40 -38.29 7.80
CA ARG A 332 18.55 -37.24 7.22
C ARG A 332 18.26 -37.58 5.76
N ARG A 333 17.01 -37.94 5.49
CA ARG A 333 16.43 -37.82 4.16
C ARG A 333 16.55 -36.33 3.78
N LYS A 334 17.24 -36.03 2.68
CA LYS A 334 17.24 -34.68 2.09
C LYS A 334 15.79 -34.30 1.78
N GLU A 335 15.16 -33.55 2.68
CA GLU A 335 14.02 -32.72 2.33
C GLU A 335 14.61 -31.50 1.62
N ASN A 336 14.34 -31.40 0.32
CA ASN A 336 14.45 -30.11 -0.35
C ASN A 336 13.51 -29.16 0.40
N PRO A 337 13.95 -27.99 0.89
CA PRO A 337 13.01 -27.02 1.42
C PRO A 337 12.10 -26.64 0.25
N ILE A 338 10.81 -26.95 0.38
CA ILE A 338 9.80 -26.37 -0.49
C ILE A 338 9.80 -24.90 -0.07
N GLU A 339 10.52 -24.05 -0.79
CA GLU A 339 10.44 -22.60 -0.57
C GLU A 339 9.03 -22.17 -0.99
N ASP A 340 8.25 -21.67 -0.04
CA ASP A 340 6.99 -21.00 -0.32
C ASP A 340 7.21 -19.48 -0.42
N ASP A 341 6.15 -18.73 -0.75
CA ASP A 341 6.29 -17.27 -0.94
C ASP A 341 6.37 -16.51 0.40
N LEU A 342 6.42 -17.22 1.54
CA LEU A 342 6.39 -16.61 2.86
C LEU A 342 7.69 -15.83 3.12
N ILE A 343 7.56 -14.54 3.41
CA ILE A 343 8.69 -13.70 3.85
C ILE A 343 8.88 -13.90 5.34
N PHE A 344 7.82 -13.70 6.13
CA PHE A 344 7.84 -13.91 7.56
C PHE A 344 6.43 -14.09 8.13
N ARG A 345 6.37 -14.58 9.38
CA ARG A 345 5.13 -14.68 10.17
C ARG A 345 5.34 -14.09 11.54
N ILE A 346 4.32 -13.40 12.06
CA ILE A 346 4.36 -12.81 13.41
C ILE A 346 3.08 -13.15 14.14
N GLY A 347 3.26 -13.57 15.39
CA GLY A 347 2.17 -13.82 16.32
C GLY A 347 2.17 -15.24 16.85
N THR A 348 1.66 -15.35 18.07
CA THR A 348 1.40 -16.61 18.75
C THR A 348 0.06 -16.51 19.46
N LYS A 349 -0.49 -17.66 19.88
CA LYS A 349 -1.74 -17.68 20.61
C LYS A 349 -1.60 -17.01 21.97
N GLY A 350 -2.41 -16.00 22.25
CA GLY A 350 -2.46 -15.38 23.57
C GLY A 350 -3.17 -14.03 23.61
N ARG A 351 -2.87 -13.25 24.64
CA ARG A 351 -3.53 -11.98 24.96
C ARG A 351 -2.58 -10.82 25.23
N ASN A 352 -1.27 -11.05 25.26
CA ASN A 352 -0.27 -10.02 25.46
C ASN A 352 0.02 -9.25 24.16
N LYS A 353 0.99 -8.33 24.20
CA LYS A 353 1.45 -7.59 23.00
C LYS A 353 2.10 -8.57 22.02
N GLY A 354 1.74 -8.49 20.75
CA GLY A 354 2.22 -9.41 19.72
C GLY A 354 1.55 -10.79 19.72
N GLU A 355 0.63 -11.07 20.66
CA GLU A 355 -0.12 -12.32 20.72
C GLU A 355 -1.56 -12.11 20.25
N PHE A 356 -2.16 -13.16 19.69
CA PHE A 356 -3.51 -13.11 19.14
C PHE A 356 -4.40 -14.24 19.64
N THR A 357 -5.69 -13.97 19.83
CA THR A 357 -6.69 -15.01 20.14
C THR A 357 -7.63 -15.27 18.98
N ASN A 358 -8.09 -14.24 18.26
CA ASN A 358 -8.91 -14.42 17.05
C ASN A 358 -8.73 -13.25 16.09
N LEU A 359 -7.73 -13.36 15.20
CA LEU A 359 -7.46 -12.38 14.17
C LEU A 359 -8.66 -12.28 13.21
N GLN A 360 -8.99 -11.06 12.81
CA GLN A 360 -10.05 -10.78 11.85
C GLN A 360 -9.51 -9.92 10.71
N GLY A 361 -9.82 -8.63 10.69
CA GLY A 361 -9.42 -7.70 9.67
C GLY A 361 -7.95 -7.34 9.76
N VAL A 362 -7.38 -7.12 8.58
CA VAL A 362 -6.02 -6.63 8.38
C VAL A 362 -6.11 -5.41 7.48
N SER A 363 -5.33 -4.38 7.79
CA SER A 363 -5.15 -3.23 6.92
C SER A 363 -3.70 -2.79 6.98
N ALA A 364 -3.19 -2.27 5.89
CA ALA A 364 -1.89 -1.64 5.87
C ALA A 364 -2.03 -0.16 5.52
N SER A 365 -1.16 0.66 6.12
CA SER A 365 -1.08 2.09 5.87
C SER A 365 0.08 2.41 4.94
N SER A 366 -0.05 3.50 4.18
CA SER A 366 1.00 4.01 3.29
C SER A 366 2.28 4.45 4.02
N ASN A 367 2.27 4.52 5.36
CA ASN A 367 3.43 4.81 6.19
C ASN A 367 4.14 3.55 6.73
N GLY A 368 3.89 2.37 6.14
CA GLY A 368 4.55 1.12 6.52
C GLY A 368 4.05 0.54 7.85
N ARG A 369 2.75 0.69 8.14
CA ARG A 369 2.10 0.10 9.33
C ARG A 369 1.12 -0.98 8.94
N ILE A 370 1.18 -2.12 9.61
CA ILE A 370 0.22 -3.23 9.52
C ILE A 370 -0.67 -3.19 10.75
N LEU A 371 -1.98 -3.14 10.55
CA LEU A 371 -2.99 -3.10 11.62
C LEU A 371 -3.79 -4.39 11.60
N ILE A 372 -3.89 -5.03 12.76
CA ILE A 372 -4.61 -6.28 12.95
C ILE A 372 -5.70 -6.09 13.98
N ALA A 373 -6.95 -6.35 13.60
CA ALA A 373 -8.06 -6.43 14.55
C ALA A 373 -8.12 -7.82 15.18
N ASP A 374 -8.04 -7.88 16.51
CA ASP A 374 -8.25 -9.09 17.29
C ASP A 374 -9.57 -9.02 18.04
N SER A 375 -10.53 -9.77 17.51
CA SER A 375 -11.92 -9.74 17.97
C SER A 375 -12.10 -10.25 19.41
N ASN A 376 -11.36 -11.29 19.80
CA ASN A 376 -11.51 -11.91 21.11
C ASN A 376 -10.67 -11.21 22.19
N ASN A 377 -9.56 -10.57 21.79
CA ASN A 377 -8.78 -9.69 22.66
C ASN A 377 -9.32 -8.25 22.72
N GLN A 378 -10.36 -7.94 21.94
CA GLN A 378 -11.01 -6.63 21.86
C GLN A 378 -10.03 -5.47 21.64
N CYS A 379 -9.06 -5.67 20.75
CA CYS A 379 -8.02 -4.69 20.50
C CYS A 379 -7.61 -4.64 19.03
N VAL A 380 -6.98 -3.54 18.66
CA VAL A 380 -6.20 -3.44 17.42
C VAL A 380 -4.72 -3.37 17.80
N GLN A 381 -3.91 -4.15 17.11
CA GLN A 381 -2.45 -4.16 17.25
C GLN A 381 -1.82 -3.61 15.97
N ILE A 382 -0.80 -2.79 16.12
CA ILE A 382 -0.09 -2.11 15.03
C ILE A 382 1.34 -2.61 15.01
N PHE A 383 1.80 -3.00 13.83
CA PHE A 383 3.15 -3.48 13.55
C PHE A 383 3.80 -2.65 12.43
N SER A 384 5.12 -2.70 12.30
CA SER A 384 5.82 -2.23 11.09
C SER A 384 5.68 -3.23 9.95
N ASN A 385 6.12 -2.85 8.75
CA ASN A 385 6.21 -3.75 7.60
C ASN A 385 7.19 -4.91 7.81
N GLU A 386 8.17 -4.74 8.69
CA GLU A 386 9.15 -5.77 9.08
C GLU A 386 8.63 -6.68 10.20
N GLY A 387 7.42 -6.41 10.70
CA GLY A 387 6.76 -7.21 11.73
C GLY A 387 7.09 -6.79 13.17
N GLU A 388 7.77 -5.65 13.38
CA GLU A 388 8.03 -5.13 14.72
C GLU A 388 6.75 -4.63 15.38
N PHE A 389 6.54 -4.95 16.66
CA PHE A 389 5.36 -4.46 17.40
C PHE A 389 5.50 -2.98 17.74
N ASN A 390 4.54 -2.15 17.30
CA ASN A 390 4.55 -0.71 17.57
C ASN A 390 3.65 -0.36 18.74
N SER A 391 2.36 -0.68 18.64
CA SER A 391 1.38 -0.28 19.66
C SER A 391 0.14 -1.17 19.66
N ARG A 392 -0.64 -1.04 20.73
CA ARG A 392 -1.92 -1.72 20.90
C ARG A 392 -2.87 -0.82 21.65
N PHE A 393 -4.11 -0.77 21.19
CA PHE A 393 -5.18 -0.05 21.87
C PHE A 393 -6.51 -0.80 21.74
N GLY A 394 -7.49 -0.38 22.53
CA GLY A 394 -8.79 -1.03 22.64
C GLY A 394 -9.08 -1.41 24.08
N VAL A 395 -10.26 -1.02 24.55
CA VAL A 395 -10.77 -1.36 25.88
C VAL A 395 -12.04 -2.16 25.70
N ARG A 396 -12.13 -3.32 26.35
CA ARG A 396 -13.32 -4.16 26.27
C ARG A 396 -14.55 -3.40 26.77
N GLY A 397 -15.62 -3.38 25.97
CA GLY A 397 -16.92 -2.91 26.43
C GLY A 397 -17.85 -2.41 25.32
N ARG A 398 -18.94 -1.77 25.76
CA ARG A 398 -20.09 -1.40 24.91
C ARG A 398 -20.40 0.10 24.94
N SER A 399 -19.44 0.91 25.38
CA SER A 399 -19.54 2.37 25.33
C SER A 399 -18.71 2.93 24.16
N PRO A 400 -18.97 4.16 23.69
CA PRO A 400 -18.11 4.82 22.71
C PRO A 400 -16.63 4.78 23.10
N GLY A 401 -15.75 4.43 22.16
CA GLY A 401 -14.31 4.24 22.39
C GLY A 401 -13.92 2.86 22.94
N GLN A 402 -14.88 2.03 23.34
CA GLN A 402 -14.66 0.63 23.70
C GLN A 402 -14.95 -0.30 22.52
N LEU A 403 -14.34 -1.48 22.56
CA LEU A 403 -14.46 -2.53 21.55
C LEU A 403 -15.07 -3.79 22.20
N GLN A 404 -16.05 -4.40 21.56
CA GLN A 404 -16.69 -5.63 22.02
C GLN A 404 -16.30 -6.81 21.13
N ARG A 405 -16.44 -6.65 19.81
CA ARG A 405 -15.98 -7.64 18.82
C ARG A 405 -15.48 -6.93 17.55
N PRO A 406 -14.29 -6.31 17.62
CA PRO A 406 -13.71 -5.62 16.46
C PRO A 406 -13.40 -6.64 15.37
N THR A 407 -13.89 -6.39 14.16
CA THR A 407 -13.73 -7.27 13.00
C THR A 407 -12.89 -6.62 11.93
N GLY A 408 -13.42 -5.63 11.22
CA GLY A 408 -12.73 -4.94 10.14
C GLY A 408 -11.93 -3.79 10.68
N VAL A 409 -10.77 -3.56 10.09
CA VAL A 409 -9.93 -2.38 10.32
C VAL A 409 -9.57 -1.79 8.96
N ALA A 410 -9.58 -0.47 8.86
CA ALA A 410 -9.09 0.27 7.70
C ALA A 410 -8.35 1.52 8.17
N VAL A 411 -7.42 2.02 7.37
CA VAL A 411 -6.70 3.27 7.63
C VAL A 411 -7.17 4.31 6.62
N HIS A 412 -7.70 5.42 7.14
CA HIS A 412 -8.08 6.56 6.32
C HIS A 412 -6.82 7.33 5.87
N PRO A 413 -6.79 7.98 4.69
CA PRO A 413 -5.62 8.72 4.20
C PRO A 413 -5.07 9.79 5.16
N ASN A 414 -5.92 10.35 6.04
CA ASN A 414 -5.52 11.29 7.10
C ASN A 414 -4.81 10.62 8.31
N GLY A 415 -4.66 9.29 8.32
CA GLY A 415 -4.05 8.51 9.38
C GLY A 415 -5.02 8.00 10.45
N ASP A 416 -6.32 8.31 10.37
CA ASP A 416 -7.32 7.77 11.29
C ASP A 416 -7.53 6.27 11.07
N ILE A 417 -7.77 5.54 12.15
CA ILE A 417 -8.01 4.10 12.17
C ILE A 417 -9.52 3.88 12.33
N ILE A 418 -10.12 3.19 11.36
CA ILE A 418 -11.55 2.91 11.32
C ILE A 418 -11.77 1.45 11.66
N ILE A 419 -12.62 1.17 12.65
CA ILE A 419 -12.84 -0.18 13.18
C ILE A 419 -14.32 -0.51 13.15
N ALA A 420 -14.70 -1.56 12.42
CA ALA A 420 -16.02 -2.15 12.49
C ALA A 420 -16.14 -3.05 13.73
N ASP A 421 -17.17 -2.84 14.54
CA ASP A 421 -17.45 -3.65 15.72
C ASP A 421 -18.77 -4.39 15.55
N TYR A 422 -18.67 -5.71 15.37
CA TYR A 422 -19.82 -6.55 15.03
C TYR A 422 -20.88 -6.57 16.14
N ASP A 423 -20.45 -6.69 17.40
CA ASP A 423 -21.36 -6.87 18.53
C ASP A 423 -21.91 -5.53 19.03
N ASN A 424 -21.09 -4.47 18.98
CA ASN A 424 -21.56 -3.11 19.28
C ASN A 424 -22.42 -2.51 18.15
N LYS A 425 -22.31 -3.04 16.93
CA LYS A 425 -23.10 -2.65 15.76
C LYS A 425 -22.90 -1.19 15.35
N TRP A 426 -21.66 -0.73 15.42
CA TRP A 426 -21.24 0.55 14.88
C TRP A 426 -19.81 0.45 14.36
N VAL A 427 -19.39 1.49 13.66
CA VAL A 427 -17.99 1.69 13.27
C VAL A 427 -17.39 2.79 14.12
N SER A 428 -16.20 2.59 14.66
CA SER A 428 -15.50 3.57 15.49
C SER A 428 -14.33 4.16 14.71
N ILE A 429 -14.12 5.48 14.83
CA ILE A 429 -12.96 6.18 14.29
C ILE A 429 -12.03 6.53 15.44
N PHE A 430 -10.77 6.14 15.31
CA PHE A 430 -9.69 6.46 16.22
C PHE A 430 -8.61 7.26 15.50
N SER A 431 -7.83 8.06 16.24
CA SER A 431 -6.61 8.66 15.70
C SER A 431 -5.53 7.61 15.45
N SER A 432 -4.44 8.01 14.80
CA SER A 432 -3.29 7.12 14.53
C SER A 432 -2.61 6.58 15.80
N GLU A 433 -2.83 7.24 16.94
CA GLU A 433 -2.35 6.88 18.28
C GLU A 433 -3.37 6.05 19.08
N GLY A 434 -4.53 5.72 18.49
CA GLY A 434 -5.57 4.92 19.13
C GLY A 434 -6.50 5.70 20.07
N LYS A 435 -6.59 7.03 19.95
CA LYS A 435 -7.56 7.85 20.71
C LYS A 435 -8.91 7.88 20.00
N TYR A 436 -9.99 7.63 20.72
CA TYR A 436 -11.34 7.65 20.15
C TYR A 436 -11.73 9.06 19.66
N LYS A 437 -12.29 9.16 18.45
CA LYS A 437 -12.77 10.40 17.84
C LYS A 437 -14.28 10.42 17.67
N ALA A 438 -14.82 9.41 17.00
CA ALA A 438 -16.23 9.38 16.61
C ALA A 438 -16.76 7.96 16.39
N LYS A 439 -18.08 7.82 16.27
CA LYS A 439 -18.75 6.58 15.84
C LYS A 439 -19.70 6.84 14.67
N LEU A 440 -19.81 5.87 13.77
CA LEU A 440 -20.67 5.89 12.58
C LEU A 440 -21.66 4.74 12.61
N GLY A 441 -22.82 4.91 11.96
CA GLY A 441 -23.77 3.82 11.71
C GLY A 441 -24.51 3.29 12.95
N SER A 442 -24.38 3.93 14.12
CA SER A 442 -25.09 3.57 15.36
C SER A 442 -26.60 3.52 15.10
N GLY A 443 -27.22 2.37 15.37
CA GLY A 443 -28.66 2.15 15.15
C GLY A 443 -29.06 1.84 13.70
N ARG A 444 -28.11 1.83 12.76
CA ARG A 444 -28.34 1.47 11.35
C ARG A 444 -27.71 0.13 10.99
N LEU A 445 -26.58 -0.20 11.61
CA LEU A 445 -25.86 -1.46 11.37
C LEU A 445 -26.41 -2.59 12.27
N MET A 446 -26.41 -3.81 11.74
CA MET A 446 -26.85 -5.03 12.42
C MET A 446 -25.69 -5.95 12.83
N GLY A 447 -24.62 -5.97 12.04
CA GLY A 447 -23.41 -6.76 12.29
C GLY A 447 -22.32 -6.45 11.27
N PRO A 448 -21.65 -5.28 11.39
CA PRO A 448 -20.60 -4.89 10.45
C PRO A 448 -19.39 -5.83 10.57
N LYS A 449 -18.84 -6.25 9.43
CA LYS A 449 -17.61 -7.03 9.34
C LYS A 449 -16.50 -6.25 8.68
N GLY A 450 -16.52 -6.16 7.35
CA GLY A 450 -15.53 -5.44 6.56
C GLY A 450 -15.70 -3.94 6.64
N VAL A 451 -14.58 -3.24 6.60
CA VAL A 451 -14.54 -1.79 6.43
C VAL A 451 -13.39 -1.45 5.49
N SER A 452 -13.63 -0.51 4.58
CA SER A 452 -12.63 0.06 3.67
C SER A 452 -12.88 1.56 3.49
N VAL A 453 -11.94 2.25 2.88
CA VAL A 453 -12.01 3.68 2.60
C VAL A 453 -11.77 3.89 1.12
N ASP A 454 -12.63 4.67 0.45
CA ASP A 454 -12.42 5.05 -0.96
C ASP A 454 -11.44 6.22 -1.09
N GLN A 455 -11.09 6.58 -2.31
CA GLN A 455 -10.19 7.71 -2.58
C GLN A 455 -10.77 9.07 -2.17
N ASN A 456 -12.10 9.17 -2.01
CA ASN A 456 -12.78 10.38 -1.57
C ASN A 456 -12.84 10.49 -0.04
N GLY A 457 -12.36 9.48 0.69
CA GLY A 457 -12.43 9.39 2.14
C GLY A 457 -13.77 8.88 2.68
N HIS A 458 -14.68 8.39 1.84
CA HIS A 458 -15.88 7.70 2.32
C HIS A 458 -15.52 6.37 2.97
N VAL A 459 -16.29 6.01 3.99
CA VAL A 459 -16.14 4.77 4.75
C VAL A 459 -17.17 3.77 4.23
N ILE A 460 -16.68 2.73 3.55
CA ILE A 460 -17.49 1.60 3.09
C ILE A 460 -17.55 0.57 4.20
N VAL A 461 -18.75 0.17 4.58
CA VAL A 461 -18.99 -0.77 5.67
C VAL A 461 -19.82 -1.93 5.15
N VAL A 462 -19.25 -3.13 5.23
CA VAL A 462 -19.94 -4.37 4.87
C VAL A 462 -20.70 -4.87 6.10
N ASP A 463 -22.03 -4.77 6.05
CA ASP A 463 -22.90 -5.32 7.09
C ASP A 463 -23.25 -6.77 6.76
N ASN A 464 -22.50 -7.67 7.38
CA ASN A 464 -22.64 -9.11 7.21
C ASN A 464 -24.03 -9.61 7.64
N LYS A 465 -24.59 -9.07 8.72
CA LYS A 465 -25.87 -9.53 9.26
C LYS A 465 -27.06 -8.92 8.50
N ALA A 466 -26.93 -7.70 8.00
CA ALA A 466 -27.95 -7.10 7.13
C ALA A 466 -27.88 -7.61 5.68
N CYS A 467 -26.76 -8.19 5.25
CA CYS A 467 -26.46 -8.49 3.84
C CYS A 467 -26.48 -7.23 2.96
N THR A 468 -25.90 -6.14 3.46
CA THR A 468 -25.94 -4.82 2.81
C THR A 468 -24.59 -4.13 2.99
N VAL A 469 -24.19 -3.35 1.99
CA VAL A 469 -23.03 -2.47 2.03
C VAL A 469 -23.51 -1.04 2.25
N PHE A 470 -22.91 -0.33 3.19
CA PHE A 470 -23.21 1.07 3.50
C PHE A 470 -22.00 1.94 3.16
N ILE A 471 -22.24 3.13 2.60
CA ILE A 471 -21.21 4.13 2.35
C ILE A 471 -21.50 5.35 3.21
N PHE A 472 -20.59 5.69 4.11
CA PHE A 472 -20.70 6.85 5.00
C PHE A 472 -19.67 7.91 4.65
N GLN A 473 -20.03 9.17 4.83
CA GLN A 473 -19.03 10.23 4.99
C GLN A 473 -18.33 10.07 6.35
N PRO A 474 -17.09 10.56 6.51
CA PRO A 474 -16.41 10.60 7.82
C PRO A 474 -17.21 11.32 8.92
N THR A 475 -18.10 12.25 8.52
CA THR A 475 -19.04 12.96 9.41
C THR A 475 -20.14 12.05 10.00
N GLY A 476 -20.33 10.84 9.46
CA GLY A 476 -21.39 9.90 9.84
C GLY A 476 -22.66 9.98 8.99
N LYS A 477 -22.73 10.92 8.04
CA LYS A 477 -23.85 10.99 7.08
C LYS A 477 -23.81 9.78 6.14
N LEU A 478 -24.94 9.12 5.98
CA LEU A 478 -25.09 8.03 5.00
C LEU A 478 -25.18 8.62 3.59
N VAL A 479 -24.31 8.16 2.69
CA VAL A 479 -24.29 8.53 1.26
C VAL A 479 -25.22 7.61 0.49
N SER A 480 -24.93 6.31 0.52
CA SER A 480 -25.68 5.28 -0.19
C SER A 480 -25.66 3.96 0.58
N LYS A 481 -26.57 3.06 0.22
CA LYS A 481 -26.55 1.66 0.66
C LYS A 481 -27.10 0.77 -0.44
N PHE A 482 -26.55 -0.42 -0.57
CA PHE A 482 -27.01 -1.39 -1.57
C PHE A 482 -26.80 -2.82 -1.07
N GLY A 483 -27.53 -3.75 -1.69
CA GLY A 483 -27.54 -5.16 -1.29
C GLY A 483 -28.73 -5.53 -0.40
N SER A 484 -29.24 -6.73 -0.62
CA SER A 484 -30.23 -7.40 0.21
C SER A 484 -29.86 -8.87 0.38
N ARG A 485 -30.46 -9.57 1.35
CA ARG A 485 -30.20 -11.00 1.54
C ARG A 485 -30.66 -11.82 0.32
N GLY A 486 -29.79 -12.72 -0.17
CA GLY A 486 -30.11 -13.66 -1.23
C GLY A 486 -28.88 -14.06 -2.06
N ASN A 487 -29.11 -14.74 -3.18
CA ASN A 487 -28.08 -15.25 -4.09
C ASN A 487 -28.10 -14.56 -5.47
N GLY A 488 -29.05 -13.65 -5.71
CA GLY A 488 -29.08 -12.83 -6.91
C GLY A 488 -27.86 -11.92 -7.03
N ASP A 489 -27.68 -11.35 -8.22
CA ASP A 489 -26.45 -10.62 -8.57
C ASP A 489 -26.23 -9.37 -7.70
N LYS A 490 -27.30 -8.60 -7.42
CA LYS A 490 -27.28 -7.47 -6.47
C LYS A 490 -27.59 -7.85 -5.01
N GLN A 491 -27.65 -9.15 -4.68
CA GLN A 491 -27.94 -9.65 -3.33
C GLN A 491 -26.67 -10.22 -2.67
N PHE A 492 -26.68 -10.42 -1.35
CA PHE A 492 -25.57 -11.04 -0.63
C PHE A 492 -26.03 -12.11 0.35
N ALA A 493 -25.19 -13.10 0.60
CA ALA A 493 -25.37 -14.10 1.64
C ALA A 493 -24.16 -14.06 2.58
N GLY A 494 -24.23 -13.20 3.59
CA GLY A 494 -23.15 -13.00 4.55
C GLY A 494 -21.92 -12.34 3.91
N PRO A 495 -22.05 -11.14 3.32
CA PRO A 495 -20.90 -10.44 2.74
C PRO A 495 -19.85 -10.19 3.84
N HIS A 496 -18.57 -10.27 3.51
CA HIS A 496 -17.51 -10.41 4.50
C HIS A 496 -16.58 -9.18 4.57
N PHE A 497 -15.68 -9.02 3.60
CA PHE A 497 -14.76 -7.87 3.50
C PHE A 497 -14.99 -7.10 2.20
N ALA A 498 -14.47 -5.89 2.16
CA ALA A 498 -14.47 -5.05 0.97
C ALA A 498 -13.11 -4.42 0.74
N ALA A 499 -12.78 -4.20 -0.53
CA ALA A 499 -11.67 -3.39 -1.00
C ALA A 499 -12.19 -2.38 -2.03
N VAL A 500 -11.41 -1.33 -2.29
CA VAL A 500 -11.72 -0.33 -3.29
C VAL A 500 -10.53 -0.26 -4.25
N ASN A 501 -10.79 -0.31 -5.55
CA ASN A 501 -9.74 -0.23 -6.56
C ASN A 501 -9.45 1.24 -6.97
N ASN A 502 -8.53 1.41 -7.93
CA ASN A 502 -8.13 2.73 -8.41
C ASN A 502 -9.24 3.52 -9.13
N ASN A 503 -10.34 2.86 -9.53
CA ASN A 503 -11.51 3.46 -10.16
C ASN A 503 -12.63 3.78 -9.15
N ASN A 504 -12.37 3.66 -7.84
CA ASN A 504 -13.38 3.73 -6.77
C ASN A 504 -14.46 2.64 -6.84
N GLU A 505 -14.23 1.54 -7.55
CA GLU A 505 -15.16 0.41 -7.57
C GLU A 505 -15.00 -0.41 -6.29
N ILE A 506 -16.12 -0.85 -5.74
CA ILE A 506 -16.21 -1.53 -4.45
C ILE A 506 -16.28 -3.04 -4.71
N ILE A 507 -15.24 -3.75 -4.28
CA ILE A 507 -15.11 -5.19 -4.45
C ILE A 507 -15.44 -5.87 -3.13
N VAL A 508 -16.43 -6.75 -3.13
CA VAL A 508 -16.99 -7.37 -1.93
C VAL A 508 -16.95 -8.89 -2.07
N THR A 509 -16.45 -9.56 -1.03
CA THR A 509 -16.49 -11.02 -0.93
C THR A 509 -17.83 -11.48 -0.34
N ASP A 510 -18.49 -12.39 -1.04
CA ASP A 510 -19.80 -12.93 -0.65
C ASP A 510 -19.64 -14.35 -0.12
N PHE A 511 -19.52 -14.46 1.21
CA PHE A 511 -19.05 -15.66 1.91
C PHE A 511 -19.90 -16.90 1.59
N HIS A 512 -21.22 -16.84 1.75
CA HIS A 512 -22.06 -18.03 1.52
C HIS A 512 -22.46 -18.23 0.05
N ASN A 513 -22.21 -17.26 -0.82
CA ASN A 513 -22.43 -17.39 -2.27
C ASN A 513 -21.15 -17.73 -3.04
N HIS A 514 -20.02 -17.94 -2.35
CA HIS A 514 -18.75 -18.40 -2.95
C HIS A 514 -18.28 -17.56 -4.14
N SER A 515 -18.50 -16.25 -4.07
CA SER A 515 -18.22 -15.33 -5.18
C SER A 515 -17.70 -13.99 -4.69
N VAL A 516 -17.11 -13.25 -5.61
CA VAL A 516 -16.67 -11.86 -5.45
C VAL A 516 -17.47 -11.00 -6.39
N LYS A 517 -17.93 -9.85 -5.90
CA LYS A 517 -18.80 -8.93 -6.63
C LYS A 517 -18.21 -7.53 -6.62
N VAL A 518 -18.19 -6.89 -7.77
CA VAL A 518 -17.64 -5.55 -8.00
C VAL A 518 -18.76 -4.60 -8.32
N PHE A 519 -18.83 -3.48 -7.62
CA PHE A 519 -19.88 -2.48 -7.73
C PHE A 519 -19.33 -1.08 -7.99
N THR A 520 -20.12 -0.23 -8.62
CA THR A 520 -19.88 1.22 -8.62
C THR A 520 -20.14 1.81 -7.21
N PRO A 521 -19.64 3.03 -6.92
CA PRO A 521 -20.00 3.75 -5.68
C PRO A 521 -21.52 3.95 -5.48
N GLU A 522 -22.28 4.02 -6.57
CA GLU A 522 -23.75 4.14 -6.55
C GLU A 522 -24.45 2.82 -6.21
N GLY A 523 -23.72 1.70 -6.19
CA GLY A 523 -24.24 0.36 -5.87
C GLY A 523 -24.71 -0.44 -7.09
N GLU A 524 -24.32 -0.04 -8.29
CA GLU A 524 -24.60 -0.81 -9.51
C GLU A 524 -23.57 -1.92 -9.68
N LEU A 525 -24.01 -3.12 -10.06
CA LEU A 525 -23.11 -4.26 -10.23
C LEU A 525 -22.40 -4.17 -11.57
N LEU A 526 -21.07 -4.26 -11.55
CA LEU A 526 -20.22 -4.28 -12.74
C LEU A 526 -19.84 -5.71 -13.14
N LEU A 527 -19.37 -6.48 -12.16
CA LEU A 527 -18.79 -7.81 -12.37
C LEU A 527 -19.11 -8.72 -11.19
N LYS A 528 -19.32 -9.99 -11.48
CA LYS A 528 -19.35 -11.08 -10.52
C LYS A 528 -18.51 -12.23 -11.05
N PHE A 529 -17.61 -12.74 -10.23
CA PHE A 529 -16.80 -13.91 -10.56
C PHE A 529 -16.66 -14.83 -9.34
N GLY A 530 -16.20 -16.05 -9.59
CA GLY A 530 -16.14 -17.10 -8.58
C GLY A 530 -17.38 -17.97 -8.52
N SER A 531 -17.17 -19.23 -8.15
CA SER A 531 -18.22 -20.22 -7.89
C SER A 531 -17.75 -21.19 -6.80
N ASN A 532 -18.67 -21.94 -6.20
CA ASN A 532 -18.29 -22.92 -5.18
C ASN A 532 -17.39 -24.02 -5.75
N GLY A 533 -16.26 -24.29 -5.10
CA GLY A 533 -15.37 -25.40 -5.45
C GLY A 533 -13.92 -25.19 -5.02
N GLU A 534 -13.05 -26.08 -5.49
CA GLU A 534 -11.62 -26.15 -5.14
C GLU A 534 -10.70 -25.85 -6.35
N GLY A 535 -11.25 -25.71 -7.55
CA GLY A 535 -10.49 -25.40 -8.77
C GLY A 535 -10.02 -23.94 -8.84
N ASN A 536 -9.29 -23.62 -9.91
CA ASN A 536 -8.84 -22.25 -10.20
C ASN A 536 -10.04 -21.33 -10.40
N GLY A 537 -10.03 -20.19 -9.69
CA GLY A 537 -11.14 -19.24 -9.71
C GLY A 537 -12.42 -19.72 -9.03
N GLN A 538 -12.38 -20.86 -8.32
CA GLN A 538 -13.45 -21.30 -7.44
C GLN A 538 -13.13 -20.97 -5.98
N PHE A 539 -14.15 -20.78 -5.17
CA PHE A 539 -14.00 -20.42 -3.75
C PHE A 539 -14.81 -21.35 -2.85
N ASN A 540 -14.32 -21.54 -1.64
CA ASN A 540 -15.10 -22.09 -0.54
C ASN A 540 -15.12 -21.05 0.58
N ALA A 541 -16.15 -20.19 0.56
CA ALA A 541 -16.34 -19.13 1.53
C ALA A 541 -15.22 -18.06 1.53
N PRO A 542 -15.15 -17.20 0.50
CA PRO A 542 -14.11 -16.16 0.42
C PRO A 542 -14.26 -15.12 1.54
N THR A 543 -13.15 -14.64 2.08
CA THR A 543 -13.08 -13.70 3.20
C THR A 543 -12.36 -12.42 2.80
N GLY A 544 -11.07 -12.27 3.10
CA GLY A 544 -10.30 -11.05 2.86
C GLY A 544 -10.14 -10.77 1.38
N VAL A 545 -10.14 -9.49 1.03
CA VAL A 545 -9.91 -9.02 -0.34
C VAL A 545 -9.06 -7.76 -0.31
N ALA A 546 -8.12 -7.66 -1.25
CA ALA A 546 -7.32 -6.46 -1.52
C ALA A 546 -7.16 -6.29 -3.04
N VAL A 547 -6.76 -5.09 -3.45
CA VAL A 547 -6.50 -4.75 -4.85
C VAL A 547 -5.13 -4.11 -4.95
N ASP A 548 -4.30 -4.58 -5.88
CA ASP A 548 -2.99 -3.99 -6.12
C ASP A 548 -3.05 -2.75 -7.02
N VAL A 549 -1.89 -2.14 -7.25
CA VAL A 549 -1.77 -0.94 -8.09
C VAL A 549 -2.06 -1.21 -9.57
N ASN A 550 -1.91 -2.46 -10.02
CA ASN A 550 -2.19 -2.92 -11.38
C ASN A 550 -3.68 -3.25 -11.58
N GLY A 551 -4.48 -3.24 -10.51
CA GLY A 551 -5.90 -3.58 -10.52
C GLY A 551 -6.17 -5.08 -10.34
N ASN A 552 -5.17 -5.88 -9.98
CA ASN A 552 -5.35 -7.29 -9.66
C ASN A 552 -6.06 -7.42 -8.30
N ILE A 553 -7.00 -8.37 -8.23
CA ILE A 553 -7.82 -8.64 -7.06
C ILE A 553 -7.25 -9.87 -6.35
N ILE A 554 -6.89 -9.71 -5.08
CA ILE A 554 -6.28 -10.76 -4.25
C ILE A 554 -7.29 -11.18 -3.19
N VAL A 555 -7.62 -12.46 -3.16
CA VAL A 555 -8.74 -12.98 -2.36
C VAL A 555 -8.26 -14.12 -1.46
N ALA A 556 -8.51 -14.00 -0.16
CA ALA A 556 -8.37 -15.08 0.79
C ALA A 556 -9.59 -16.01 0.71
N ASP A 557 -9.33 -17.30 0.54
CA ASP A 557 -10.33 -18.34 0.42
C ASP A 557 -10.34 -19.17 1.71
N TRP A 558 -11.24 -18.85 2.63
CA TRP A 558 -11.20 -19.35 4.00
C TRP A 558 -11.37 -20.86 4.09
N GLY A 559 -12.32 -21.42 3.35
CA GLY A 559 -12.64 -22.85 3.38
C GLY A 559 -11.61 -23.71 2.67
N ASN A 560 -10.96 -23.19 1.63
CA ASN A 560 -9.87 -23.88 0.94
C ASN A 560 -8.48 -23.55 1.51
N SER A 561 -8.40 -22.65 2.50
CA SER A 561 -7.17 -22.25 3.19
C SER A 561 -6.04 -21.81 2.24
N ARG A 562 -6.39 -20.96 1.26
CA ARG A 562 -5.46 -20.47 0.22
C ARG A 562 -5.71 -19.01 -0.10
N ILE A 563 -4.82 -18.43 -0.92
CA ILE A 563 -4.98 -17.09 -1.49
C ILE A 563 -4.92 -17.19 -3.01
N GLN A 564 -5.86 -16.55 -3.69
CA GLN A 564 -5.96 -16.50 -5.15
C GLN A 564 -5.80 -15.06 -5.64
N VAL A 565 -5.16 -14.90 -6.80
CA VAL A 565 -4.95 -13.63 -7.49
C VAL A 565 -5.70 -13.65 -8.81
N PHE A 566 -6.41 -12.57 -9.10
CA PHE A 566 -7.22 -12.37 -10.29
C PHE A 566 -6.87 -11.05 -10.95
N ASP A 567 -7.10 -10.92 -12.26
CA ASP A 567 -7.08 -9.61 -12.90
C ASP A 567 -8.34 -8.80 -12.56
N GLY A 568 -8.39 -7.54 -12.99
CA GLY A 568 -9.54 -6.66 -12.78
C GLY A 568 -10.84 -7.11 -13.46
N SER A 569 -10.77 -8.08 -14.40
CA SER A 569 -11.95 -8.69 -15.04
C SER A 569 -12.46 -9.93 -14.31
N GLY A 570 -11.76 -10.37 -13.26
CA GLY A 570 -12.10 -11.57 -12.50
C GLY A 570 -11.54 -12.86 -13.09
N SER A 571 -10.60 -12.78 -14.04
CA SER A 571 -9.90 -13.96 -14.58
C SER A 571 -8.82 -14.40 -13.61
N PHE A 572 -8.69 -15.72 -13.39
CA PHE A 572 -7.68 -16.28 -12.51
C PHE A 572 -6.27 -16.09 -13.08
N LEU A 573 -5.35 -15.59 -12.25
CA LEU A 573 -3.94 -15.42 -12.60
C LEU A 573 -3.07 -16.50 -11.93
N SER A 574 -3.10 -16.55 -10.60
CA SER A 574 -2.22 -17.43 -9.83
C SER A 574 -2.71 -17.68 -8.41
N TYR A 575 -2.07 -18.63 -7.74
CA TYR A 575 -2.11 -18.75 -6.28
C TYR A 575 -0.88 -18.09 -5.69
N ILE A 576 -1.01 -17.59 -4.46
CA ILE A 576 0.18 -17.34 -3.62
C ILE A 576 0.61 -18.69 -3.04
N ASN A 577 1.87 -19.07 -3.21
CA ASN A 577 2.38 -20.33 -2.71
C ASN A 577 2.46 -20.28 -1.18
N THR A 578 1.61 -21.10 -0.54
CA THR A 578 1.50 -21.23 0.93
C THR A 578 1.77 -22.66 1.39
N SER A 579 2.43 -23.46 0.56
CA SER A 579 2.53 -24.91 0.78
C SER A 579 3.46 -25.32 1.91
N ALA A 580 4.51 -24.56 2.19
CA ALA A 580 5.48 -24.90 3.24
C ALA A 580 4.98 -24.54 4.64
N ASP A 581 4.32 -23.39 4.79
CA ASP A 581 3.58 -23.01 5.99
C ASP A 581 2.11 -22.71 5.66
N PRO A 582 1.24 -23.75 5.64
CA PRO A 582 -0.16 -23.63 5.27
C PRO A 582 -0.95 -22.64 6.14
N LEU A 583 -1.89 -21.96 5.49
CA LEU A 583 -2.89 -21.15 6.17
C LEU A 583 -3.95 -22.05 6.82
N TYR A 584 -4.55 -21.60 7.92
CA TYR A 584 -5.74 -22.23 8.48
C TYR A 584 -6.79 -21.17 8.75
N GLY A 585 -7.80 -21.11 7.88
CA GLY A 585 -8.87 -20.12 7.96
C GLY A 585 -8.36 -18.68 7.81
N PRO A 586 -7.80 -18.31 6.64
CA PRO A 586 -7.38 -16.94 6.38
C PRO A 586 -8.57 -15.97 6.46
N GLN A 587 -8.39 -14.85 7.16
CA GLN A 587 -9.43 -13.85 7.41
C GLN A 587 -9.19 -12.59 6.57
N GLY A 588 -8.84 -11.47 7.19
CA GLY A 588 -8.51 -10.23 6.50
C GLY A 588 -7.22 -10.35 5.71
N LEU A 589 -7.16 -9.62 4.60
CA LEU A 589 -6.03 -9.55 3.69
C LEU A 589 -5.83 -8.09 3.28
N ALA A 590 -4.58 -7.62 3.23
CA ALA A 590 -4.23 -6.28 2.76
C ALA A 590 -2.91 -6.32 1.99
N LEU A 591 -2.66 -5.25 1.23
CA LEU A 591 -1.37 -4.99 0.60
C LEU A 591 -0.62 -3.93 1.38
N THR A 592 0.61 -4.26 1.74
CA THR A 592 1.55 -3.36 2.39
C THR A 592 2.07 -2.30 1.43
N SER A 593 2.65 -1.20 1.95
CA SER A 593 3.15 -0.09 1.12
C SER A 593 4.32 -0.45 0.22
N ASP A 594 5.01 -1.55 0.52
CA ASP A 594 6.10 -2.19 -0.23
C ASP A 594 5.60 -3.30 -1.16
N GLY A 595 4.28 -3.48 -1.29
CA GLY A 595 3.66 -4.36 -2.29
C GLY A 595 3.53 -5.83 -1.87
N HIS A 596 3.81 -6.17 -0.61
CA HIS A 596 3.63 -7.52 -0.09
C HIS A 596 2.20 -7.78 0.40
N VAL A 597 1.76 -9.03 0.30
CA VAL A 597 0.44 -9.46 0.79
C VAL A 597 0.54 -9.84 2.25
N VAL A 598 -0.23 -9.19 3.11
CA VAL A 598 -0.38 -9.57 4.51
C VAL A 598 -1.76 -10.20 4.72
N VAL A 599 -1.79 -11.37 5.38
CA VAL A 599 -3.01 -12.11 5.67
C VAL A 599 -3.07 -12.49 7.14
N ALA A 600 -4.27 -12.41 7.74
CA ALA A 600 -4.54 -12.93 9.07
C ALA A 600 -4.80 -14.44 9.01
N ASP A 601 -3.87 -15.24 9.49
CA ASP A 601 -3.99 -16.70 9.62
C ASP A 601 -4.60 -17.03 10.99
N SER A 602 -5.93 -17.02 11.05
CA SER A 602 -6.67 -17.07 12.31
C SER A 602 -6.48 -18.39 13.07
N GLY A 603 -6.39 -19.52 12.37
CA GLY A 603 -6.17 -20.84 12.97
C GLY A 603 -4.79 -20.98 13.60
N ASN A 604 -3.78 -20.36 13.00
CA ASN A 604 -2.40 -20.35 13.52
C ASN A 604 -2.11 -19.20 14.50
N HIS A 605 -3.07 -18.29 14.72
CA HIS A 605 -2.93 -17.14 15.63
C HIS A 605 -1.75 -16.21 15.26
N CYS A 606 -1.51 -16.02 13.97
CA CYS A 606 -0.47 -15.14 13.44
C CYS A 606 -0.95 -14.41 12.20
N PHE A 607 -0.28 -13.34 11.81
CA PHE A 607 -0.35 -12.85 10.43
C PHE A 607 0.88 -13.30 9.67
N LYS A 608 0.71 -13.55 8.37
CA LYS A 608 1.76 -13.99 7.44
C LYS A 608 1.91 -12.95 6.35
N VAL A 609 3.15 -12.66 5.97
CA VAL A 609 3.48 -11.73 4.89
C VAL A 609 4.15 -12.51 3.77
N TYR A 610 3.56 -12.43 2.59
CA TYR A 610 4.00 -13.15 1.40
C TYR A 610 4.58 -12.20 0.37
N ARG A 611 5.62 -12.67 -0.31
CA ARG A 611 6.16 -12.03 -1.50
C ARG A 611 5.08 -12.08 -2.56
N TYR A 612 4.77 -10.91 -3.10
CA TYR A 612 3.84 -10.75 -4.20
C TYR A 612 4.55 -9.89 -5.24
N LEU A 613 4.85 -10.51 -6.38
CA LEU A 613 5.43 -9.84 -7.53
C LEU A 613 4.26 -9.32 -8.37
N GLN A 614 4.19 -7.99 -8.50
CA GLN A 614 3.14 -7.28 -9.24
C GLN A 614 3.29 -7.41 -10.75
#